data_AF-L5M8K2-F1
#
_entry.id   AF-L5M8K2-F1
#
_cell.length_a   1.000
_cell.length_b   1.000
_cell.length_c   1.000
_cell.angle_alpha   90.00
_cell.angle_beta   90.00
_cell.angle_gamma   90.00
#
_symmetry.space_group_name_H-M   'P 1'
#
loop_
_entity.id
_entity.type
_entity.pdbx_description
1 polymer ?
#
loop_
_entity_poly.entity_id
_entity_poly.type
_entity_poly.pdbx_seq_one_letter_code
_entity_poly.pdbx_strand_id
1 'polypeptide(L)'
;MTEVVPSSALSEVSLRLLCHDDIDTVKHLCGDWFPIEYPDSWYRDITSNKKFFSLAATYRGTIVGMIVAEIKSRTKIHKEDGDILASNFSVDTQVAYILSLGVVKEFRKHGIGSLLLESLKDHISTTAQDHCKAIYLHVLTTNNTAISFYENRDFKQHHYLPYYYSIRGVLKDGFTYVLYINGGHPPWTILYPFLLRGERQIYRQAHSLLCSFLPWSSISTKGGIEYSRTM
;
A
#
# COMPACT_ATOMS: atom_id res chain seq x y z
N MET A 1 -24.63 12.90 20.65
CA MET A 1 -23.70 12.74 21.79
C MET A 1 -22.60 11.82 21.30
N THR A 2 -21.45 12.35 20.90
CA THR A 2 -20.33 11.54 20.43
C THR A 2 -19.70 10.86 21.64
N GLU A 3 -19.87 9.55 21.78
CA GLU A 3 -19.13 8.79 22.78
C GLU A 3 -17.63 9.01 22.56
N VAL A 4 -16.95 9.53 23.58
CA VAL A 4 -15.49 9.67 23.56
C VAL A 4 -14.92 8.26 23.57
N VAL A 5 -14.19 7.89 22.52
CA VAL A 5 -13.53 6.58 22.43
C VAL A 5 -12.57 6.45 23.62
N PRO A 6 -12.75 5.46 24.51
CA PRO A 6 -11.92 5.33 25.69
C PRO A 6 -10.49 4.95 25.31
N SER A 7 -9.51 5.34 26.13
CA SER A 7 -8.10 4.97 25.93
C SER A 7 -7.87 3.45 25.94
N SER A 8 -8.79 2.68 26.52
CA SER A 8 -8.82 1.21 26.51
C SER A 8 -9.33 0.60 25.20
N ALA A 9 -9.78 1.39 24.22
CA ALA A 9 -10.44 0.88 23.02
C ALA A 9 -9.67 -0.22 22.31
N LEU A 10 -8.33 -0.15 22.26
CA LEU A 10 -7.50 -1.19 21.64
C LEU A 10 -7.64 -2.57 22.31
N SER A 11 -7.86 -2.63 23.62
CA SER A 11 -8.03 -3.90 24.36
C SER A 11 -9.36 -4.60 24.08
N GLU A 12 -10.36 -3.85 23.60
CA GLU A 12 -11.67 -4.35 23.20
C GLU A 12 -11.77 -4.60 21.68
N VAL A 13 -10.71 -4.30 20.92
CA VAL A 13 -10.65 -4.56 19.48
C VAL A 13 -10.39 -6.03 19.24
N SER A 14 -11.22 -6.65 18.42
CA SER A 14 -11.01 -7.99 17.87
C SER A 14 -10.73 -7.92 16.36
N LEU A 15 -10.06 -8.94 15.84
CA LEU A 15 -9.73 -9.06 14.42
C LEU A 15 -10.49 -10.21 13.79
N ARG A 16 -11.05 -10.01 12.61
CA ARG A 16 -11.67 -11.06 11.80
C ARG A 16 -11.52 -10.78 10.31
N LEU A 17 -11.59 -11.82 9.49
CA LEU A 17 -11.65 -11.63 8.03
C LEU A 17 -12.97 -10.97 7.64
N LEU A 18 -12.94 -10.18 6.57
CA LEU A 18 -14.13 -9.71 5.90
C LEU A 18 -14.91 -10.89 5.29
N CYS A 19 -16.22 -10.78 5.28
CA CYS A 19 -17.12 -11.68 4.60
C CYS A 19 -18.08 -10.92 3.68
N HIS A 20 -18.85 -11.66 2.88
CA HIS A 20 -19.81 -11.10 1.92
C HIS A 20 -20.80 -10.11 2.56
N ASP A 21 -21.24 -10.37 3.80
CA ASP A 21 -22.21 -9.53 4.50
C ASP A 21 -21.63 -8.16 4.90
N ASP A 22 -20.31 -7.98 4.85
CA ASP A 22 -19.65 -6.71 5.19
C ASP A 22 -19.67 -5.69 4.04
N ILE A 23 -20.11 -6.05 2.83
CA ILE A 23 -20.01 -5.20 1.62
C ILE A 23 -20.55 -3.78 1.86
N ASP A 24 -21.76 -3.65 2.39
CA ASP A 24 -22.38 -2.33 2.56
C ASP A 24 -21.68 -1.50 3.64
N THR A 25 -21.23 -2.15 4.71
CA THR A 25 -20.43 -1.50 5.77
C THR A 25 -19.09 -1.01 5.21
N VAL A 26 -18.40 -1.85 4.44
CA VAL A 26 -17.11 -1.52 3.83
C VAL A 26 -17.26 -0.41 2.78
N LYS A 27 -18.32 -0.43 1.97
CA LYS A 27 -18.64 0.66 1.03
C LYS A 27 -18.80 1.99 1.74
N HIS A 28 -19.57 2.01 2.83
CA HIS A 28 -19.80 3.21 3.62
C HIS A 28 -18.49 3.75 4.21
N LEU A 29 -17.72 2.89 4.89
CA LEU A 29 -16.44 3.26 5.49
C LEU A 29 -15.41 3.73 4.47
N CYS A 30 -15.29 3.06 3.32
CA CYS A 30 -14.40 3.50 2.24
C CYS A 30 -14.77 4.88 1.70
N GLY A 31 -16.07 5.19 1.58
CA GLY A 31 -16.55 6.50 1.14
C GLY A 31 -16.14 7.64 2.08
N ASP A 32 -16.01 7.35 3.37
CA ASP A 32 -15.54 8.32 4.38
C ASP A 32 -14.01 8.44 4.42
N TRP A 33 -13.31 7.34 4.17
CA TRP A 33 -11.85 7.28 4.32
C TRP A 33 -11.10 7.76 3.08
N PHE A 34 -11.64 7.46 1.89
CA PHE A 34 -10.97 7.67 0.63
C PHE A 34 -11.82 8.56 -0.29
N PRO A 35 -11.22 9.58 -0.91
CA PRO A 35 -11.93 10.43 -1.88
C PRO A 35 -12.11 9.75 -3.25
N ILE A 36 -11.89 8.44 -3.34
CA ILE A 36 -11.88 7.65 -4.58
C ILE A 36 -13.07 6.70 -4.54
N GLU A 37 -13.78 6.62 -5.67
CA GLU A 37 -14.90 5.69 -5.84
C GLU A 37 -14.40 4.36 -6.40
N TYR A 38 -14.63 3.28 -5.66
CA TYR A 38 -14.36 1.92 -6.14
C TYR A 38 -15.61 1.32 -6.77
N PRO A 39 -15.47 0.50 -7.84
CA PRO A 39 -16.62 -0.17 -8.43
C PRO A 39 -17.16 -1.27 -7.51
N ASP A 40 -18.45 -1.59 -7.64
CA ASP A 40 -19.12 -2.64 -6.86
C ASP A 40 -18.45 -4.02 -6.95
N SER A 41 -17.84 -4.34 -8.10
CA SER A 41 -17.08 -5.58 -8.27
C SER A 41 -15.87 -5.64 -7.34
N TRP A 42 -15.20 -4.52 -7.08
CA TRP A 42 -14.05 -4.46 -6.18
C TRP A 42 -14.45 -4.82 -4.76
N TYR A 43 -15.59 -4.28 -4.26
CA TYR A 43 -16.10 -4.61 -2.93
C TYR A 43 -16.44 -6.09 -2.80
N ARG A 44 -17.14 -6.67 -3.78
CA ARG A 44 -17.42 -8.11 -3.80
C ARG A 44 -16.13 -8.93 -3.74
N ASP A 45 -15.16 -8.57 -4.57
CA ASP A 45 -13.87 -9.25 -4.66
C ASP A 45 -13.13 -9.25 -3.31
N ILE A 46 -12.97 -8.10 -2.66
CA ILE A 46 -12.22 -8.02 -1.40
C ILE A 46 -12.94 -8.70 -0.23
N THR A 47 -14.27 -8.84 -0.28
CA THR A 47 -15.06 -9.50 0.79
C THR A 47 -15.27 -11.00 0.59
N SER A 48 -15.04 -11.52 -0.61
CA SER A 48 -15.42 -12.91 -0.95
C SER A 48 -14.30 -13.72 -1.60
N ASN A 49 -13.28 -13.07 -2.18
CA ASN A 49 -12.18 -13.77 -2.85
C ASN A 49 -11.02 -14.04 -1.87
N LYS A 50 -10.74 -15.33 -1.64
CA LYS A 50 -9.68 -15.80 -0.75
C LYS A 50 -8.26 -15.46 -1.19
N LYS A 51 -8.06 -14.93 -2.41
CA LYS A 51 -6.75 -14.41 -2.84
C LYS A 51 -6.32 -13.17 -2.03
N PHE A 52 -7.28 -12.47 -1.43
CA PHE A 52 -7.00 -11.30 -0.61
C PHE A 52 -6.90 -11.67 0.86
N PHE A 53 -5.92 -11.06 1.52
CA PHE A 53 -5.92 -10.91 2.96
C PHE A 53 -6.74 -9.67 3.32
N SER A 54 -8.01 -9.89 3.63
CA SER A 54 -8.98 -8.84 3.95
C SER A 54 -9.36 -8.93 5.42
N LEU A 55 -8.74 -8.12 6.26
CA LEU A 55 -8.87 -8.18 7.71
C LEU A 55 -9.53 -6.91 8.25
N ALA A 56 -10.58 -7.09 9.06
CA ALA A 56 -11.24 -6.03 9.79
C ALA A 56 -10.81 -6.02 11.26
N ALA A 57 -10.67 -4.80 11.80
CA ALA A 57 -10.67 -4.53 13.23
C ALA A 57 -12.08 -4.14 13.66
N THR A 58 -12.64 -4.84 14.64
CA THR A 58 -13.98 -4.62 15.15
C THR A 58 -13.94 -4.17 16.62
N TYR A 59 -14.72 -3.13 16.95
CA TYR A 59 -14.96 -2.68 18.31
C TYR A 59 -16.44 -2.88 18.62
N ARG A 60 -16.76 -3.65 19.67
CA ARG A 60 -18.15 -4.02 20.04
C ARG A 60 -18.97 -4.55 18.84
N GLY A 61 -18.35 -5.40 18.03
CA GLY A 61 -18.96 -6.02 16.85
C GLY A 61 -19.03 -5.14 15.59
N THR A 62 -18.71 -3.85 15.67
CA THR A 62 -18.74 -2.93 14.53
C THR A 62 -17.35 -2.78 13.92
N ILE A 63 -17.24 -2.77 12.59
CA ILE A 63 -15.97 -2.53 11.89
C ILE A 63 -15.53 -1.08 12.12
N VAL A 64 -14.34 -0.91 12.70
CA VAL A 64 -13.72 0.40 12.96
C VAL A 64 -12.43 0.61 12.17
N GLY A 65 -11.94 -0.42 11.50
CA GLY A 65 -10.83 -0.32 10.56
C GLY A 65 -10.68 -1.59 9.75
N MET A 66 -9.93 -1.52 8.65
CA MET A 66 -9.57 -2.70 7.88
C MET A 66 -8.25 -2.51 7.13
N ILE A 67 -7.63 -3.63 6.80
CA ILE A 67 -6.55 -3.72 5.82
C ILE A 67 -6.92 -4.76 4.77
N VAL A 68 -6.68 -4.44 3.52
CA VAL A 68 -6.88 -5.35 2.38
C VAL A 68 -5.58 -5.41 1.60
N ALA A 69 -5.04 -6.62 1.45
CA ALA A 69 -3.81 -6.85 0.72
C ALA A 69 -3.89 -8.08 -0.20
N GLU A 70 -3.09 -8.07 -1.27
CA GLU A 70 -2.91 -9.22 -2.17
C GLU A 70 -1.43 -9.62 -2.17
N ILE A 71 -1.14 -10.88 -1.81
CA ILE A 71 0.18 -11.48 -2.02
C ILE A 71 0.19 -12.04 -3.44
N LYS A 72 1.06 -11.51 -4.29
CA LYS A 72 1.12 -11.85 -5.72
C LYS A 72 2.56 -12.00 -6.21
N SER A 73 2.74 -12.77 -7.28
CA SER A 73 4.04 -12.85 -7.97
C SER A 73 4.50 -11.47 -8.41
N ARG A 74 5.82 -11.22 -8.37
CA ARG A 74 6.46 -9.99 -8.86
C ARG A 74 6.09 -9.65 -10.31
N THR A 75 5.73 -10.65 -11.11
CA THR A 75 5.30 -10.47 -12.50
C THR A 75 3.94 -9.78 -12.65
N LYS A 76 3.15 -9.75 -11.57
CA LYS A 76 1.84 -9.06 -11.48
C LYS A 76 1.95 -7.65 -10.88
N ILE A 77 3.16 -7.14 -10.66
CA ILE A 77 3.38 -5.73 -10.34
C ILE A 77 3.07 -4.92 -11.58
N HIS A 78 2.38 -3.80 -11.41
CA HIS A 78 2.06 -2.93 -12.54
C HIS A 78 3.33 -2.28 -13.08
N LYS A 79 3.30 -1.83 -14.35
CA LYS A 79 4.50 -1.37 -15.04
C LYS A 79 5.13 -0.15 -14.36
N GLU A 80 4.31 0.74 -13.81
CA GLU A 80 4.75 1.92 -13.06
C GLU A 80 5.69 1.57 -11.91
N ASP A 81 5.49 0.42 -11.25
CA ASP A 81 6.23 -0.03 -10.07
C ASP A 81 7.20 -1.20 -10.37
N GLY A 82 7.49 -1.47 -11.65
CA GLY A 82 8.21 -2.67 -12.07
C GLY A 82 9.64 -2.80 -11.51
N ASP A 83 10.21 -1.72 -11.02
CA ASP A 83 11.54 -1.62 -10.40
C ASP A 83 11.50 -1.67 -8.86
N ILE A 84 10.37 -2.03 -8.24
CA ILE A 84 10.32 -2.26 -6.78
C ILE A 84 11.33 -3.34 -6.38
N LEU A 85 11.46 -4.42 -7.16
CA LEU A 85 12.38 -5.52 -6.87
C LEU A 85 13.47 -5.64 -7.93
N ALA A 86 14.70 -5.90 -7.50
CA ALA A 86 15.81 -6.18 -8.41
C ALA A 86 15.50 -7.31 -9.40
N SER A 87 15.98 -7.19 -10.63
CA SER A 87 15.72 -8.16 -11.70
C SER A 87 16.33 -9.55 -11.43
N ASN A 88 17.31 -9.65 -10.52
CA ASN A 88 17.96 -10.91 -10.14
C ASN A 88 17.11 -11.80 -9.20
N PHE A 89 16.03 -11.29 -8.59
CA PHE A 89 15.10 -12.12 -7.83
C PHE A 89 14.36 -13.12 -8.75
N SER A 90 14.13 -14.34 -8.27
CA SER A 90 13.40 -15.39 -9.02
C SER A 90 12.01 -14.93 -9.46
N VAL A 91 11.46 -15.53 -10.53
CA VAL A 91 10.08 -15.32 -10.98
C VAL A 91 9.03 -15.75 -9.95
N ASP A 92 9.41 -16.68 -9.07
CA ASP A 92 8.58 -17.15 -7.94
C ASP A 92 8.54 -16.15 -6.79
N THR A 93 9.35 -15.08 -6.85
CA THR A 93 9.34 -14.02 -5.85
C THR A 93 8.00 -13.32 -5.82
N GLN A 94 7.52 -13.05 -4.62
CA GLN A 94 6.24 -12.42 -4.36
C GLN A 94 6.42 -11.03 -3.74
N VAL A 95 5.35 -10.24 -3.83
CA VAL A 95 5.15 -8.98 -3.13
C VAL A 95 3.76 -8.96 -2.52
N ALA A 96 3.58 -8.20 -1.44
CA ALA A 96 2.28 -7.88 -0.89
C ALA A 96 1.89 -6.46 -1.29
N TYR A 97 0.80 -6.32 -2.04
CA TYR A 97 0.23 -5.01 -2.36
C TYR A 97 -0.86 -4.67 -1.35
N ILE A 98 -0.77 -3.53 -0.65
CA ILE A 98 -1.86 -3.03 0.20
C ILE A 98 -2.82 -2.23 -0.69
N LEU A 99 -4.01 -2.77 -0.90
CA LEU A 99 -5.08 -2.13 -1.68
C LEU A 99 -5.77 -1.04 -0.87
N SER A 100 -5.98 -1.30 0.43
CA SER A 100 -6.69 -0.38 1.32
C SER A 100 -6.21 -0.55 2.76
N LEU A 101 -6.02 0.56 3.46
CA LEU A 101 -5.84 0.60 4.91
C LEU A 101 -6.58 1.83 5.43
N GLY A 102 -7.54 1.61 6.32
CA GLY A 102 -8.35 2.68 6.87
C GLY A 102 -8.83 2.40 8.28
N VAL A 103 -9.02 3.47 9.03
CA VAL A 103 -9.54 3.45 10.41
C VAL A 103 -10.51 4.62 10.53
N VAL A 104 -11.67 4.34 11.14
CA VAL A 104 -12.69 5.33 11.53
C VAL A 104 -12.03 6.47 12.31
N LYS A 105 -12.39 7.71 11.98
CA LYS A 105 -11.65 8.92 12.40
C LYS A 105 -11.49 9.01 13.92
N GLU A 106 -12.53 8.67 14.65
CA GLU A 106 -12.64 8.68 16.11
C GLU A 106 -11.71 7.63 16.77
N PHE A 107 -11.42 6.55 16.04
CA PHE A 107 -10.56 5.45 16.48
C PHE A 107 -9.11 5.59 16.01
N ARG A 108 -8.78 6.63 15.22
CA ARG A 108 -7.40 6.90 14.80
C ARG A 108 -6.52 7.27 16.00
N LYS A 109 -5.21 7.08 15.86
CA LYS A 109 -4.20 7.31 16.92
C LYS A 109 -4.34 6.43 18.18
N HIS A 110 -5.14 5.38 18.13
CA HIS A 110 -5.25 4.35 19.18
C HIS A 110 -4.53 3.04 18.82
N GLY A 111 -3.60 3.05 17.86
CA GLY A 111 -2.81 1.87 17.49
C GLY A 111 -3.46 0.88 16.54
N ILE A 112 -4.76 1.01 16.21
CA ILE A 112 -5.48 0.06 15.32
C ILE A 112 -4.84 -0.06 13.93
N GLY A 113 -4.43 1.06 13.33
CA GLY A 113 -3.73 1.02 12.04
C GLY A 113 -2.40 0.26 12.11
N SER A 114 -1.68 0.38 13.24
CA SER A 114 -0.47 -0.43 13.49
C SER A 114 -0.83 -1.90 13.61
N LEU A 115 -1.83 -2.23 14.42
CA LEU A 115 -2.28 -3.60 14.65
C LEU A 115 -2.64 -4.30 13.34
N LEU A 116 -3.38 -3.63 12.46
CA LEU A 116 -3.73 -4.15 11.14
C LEU A 116 -2.50 -4.40 10.26
N LEU A 117 -1.54 -3.46 10.23
CA LEU A 117 -0.32 -3.61 9.45
C LEU A 117 0.58 -4.74 9.99
N GLU A 118 0.74 -4.84 11.30
CA GLU A 118 1.50 -5.94 11.91
C GLU A 118 0.81 -7.29 11.66
N SER A 119 -0.53 -7.35 11.72
CA SER A 119 -1.27 -8.57 11.36
C SER A 119 -1.03 -9.01 9.91
N LEU A 120 -0.87 -8.06 8.98
CA LEU A 120 -0.48 -8.37 7.61
C LEU A 120 0.96 -8.92 7.54
N LYS A 121 1.91 -8.34 8.26
CA LYS A 121 3.30 -8.84 8.31
C LYS A 121 3.37 -10.24 8.90
N ASP A 122 2.59 -10.53 9.94
CA ASP A 122 2.49 -11.86 10.56
C ASP A 122 1.88 -12.87 9.58
N HIS A 123 0.84 -12.47 8.85
CA HIS A 123 0.25 -13.31 7.81
C HIS A 123 1.25 -13.63 6.70
N ILE A 124 2.01 -12.63 6.23
CA ILE A 124 3.07 -12.83 5.22
C ILE A 124 4.16 -13.77 5.76
N SER A 125 4.59 -13.58 7.00
CA SER A 125 5.58 -14.44 7.65
C SER A 125 5.08 -15.89 7.81
N THR A 126 3.78 -16.10 7.92
CA THR A 126 3.21 -17.44 8.03
C THR A 126 3.02 -18.11 6.66
N THR A 127 2.65 -17.34 5.63
CA THR A 127 2.16 -17.88 4.35
C THR A 127 3.16 -17.78 3.20
N ALA A 128 4.12 -16.87 3.29
CA ALA A 128 4.97 -16.50 2.15
C ALA A 128 6.37 -16.00 2.57
N GLN A 129 6.88 -16.39 3.74
CA GLN A 129 8.14 -15.89 4.30
C GLN A 129 9.33 -16.00 3.33
N ASP A 130 9.47 -17.16 2.67
CA ASP A 130 10.61 -17.41 1.79
C ASP A 130 10.53 -16.64 0.47
N HIS A 131 9.32 -16.30 0.02
CA HIS A 131 9.07 -15.77 -1.32
C HIS A 131 8.71 -14.28 -1.33
N CYS A 132 8.07 -13.74 -0.30
CA CYS A 132 7.62 -12.36 -0.26
C CYS A 132 8.76 -11.43 0.16
N LYS A 133 9.11 -10.47 -0.71
CA LYS A 133 10.30 -9.61 -0.55
C LYS A 133 10.00 -8.12 -0.35
N ALA A 134 8.76 -7.70 -0.60
CA ALA A 134 8.35 -6.33 -0.38
C ALA A 134 6.86 -6.23 -0.06
N ILE A 135 6.50 -5.25 0.75
CA ILE A 135 5.15 -4.75 0.93
C ILE A 135 5.11 -3.37 0.29
N TYR A 136 4.15 -3.11 -0.60
CA TYR A 136 4.05 -1.82 -1.27
C TYR A 136 2.61 -1.32 -1.35
N LEU A 137 2.46 -0.01 -1.53
CA LEU A 137 1.17 0.69 -1.56
C LEU A 137 1.26 2.01 -2.30
N HIS A 138 0.09 2.56 -2.62
CA HIS A 138 -0.05 3.89 -3.16
C HIS A 138 -0.74 4.83 -2.17
N VAL A 139 -0.30 6.08 -2.14
CA VAL A 139 -0.89 7.14 -1.31
C VAL A 139 -0.96 8.45 -2.10
N LEU A 140 -2.01 9.24 -1.91
CA LEU A 140 -2.07 10.61 -2.43
C LEU A 140 -0.91 11.44 -1.88
N THR A 141 -0.28 12.25 -2.74
CA THR A 141 0.82 13.13 -2.32
C THR A 141 0.41 14.14 -1.23
N THR A 142 -0.89 14.45 -1.14
CA THR A 142 -1.46 15.36 -0.13
C THR A 142 -1.86 14.66 1.17
N ASN A 143 -1.79 13.34 1.26
CA ASN A 143 -2.21 12.59 2.45
C ASN A 143 -1.07 12.46 3.47
N ASN A 144 -0.69 13.61 4.06
CA ASN A 144 0.40 13.70 5.03
C ASN A 144 0.21 12.77 6.24
N THR A 145 -1.04 12.49 6.64
CA THR A 145 -1.31 11.58 7.76
C THR A 145 -0.89 10.15 7.44
N ALA A 146 -1.24 9.65 6.25
CA ALA A 146 -0.82 8.32 5.80
C ALA A 146 0.68 8.26 5.50
N ILE A 147 1.23 9.30 4.85
CA ILE A 147 2.67 9.41 4.59
C ILE A 147 3.46 9.28 5.89
N SER A 148 3.16 10.11 6.91
CA SER A 148 3.84 10.02 8.20
C SER A 148 3.60 8.68 8.90
N PHE A 149 2.42 8.06 8.74
CA PHE A 149 2.16 6.74 9.29
C PHE A 149 3.10 5.67 8.70
N TYR A 150 3.27 5.66 7.38
CA TYR A 150 4.10 4.68 6.68
C TYR A 150 5.60 4.94 6.87
N GLU A 151 6.05 6.19 6.80
CA GLU A 151 7.46 6.55 7.02
C GLU A 151 7.96 6.20 8.43
N ASN A 152 7.12 6.42 9.44
CA ASN A 152 7.41 6.02 10.83
C ASN A 152 7.39 4.49 11.04
N ARG A 153 7.07 3.71 10.00
CA ARG A 153 7.05 2.24 9.98
C ARG A 153 7.98 1.69 8.89
N ASP A 154 9.02 2.46 8.59
CA ASP A 154 10.12 2.13 7.69
C ASP A 154 9.79 1.98 6.22
N PHE A 155 8.54 2.23 5.80
CA PHE A 155 8.25 2.38 4.39
C PHE A 155 9.03 3.58 3.84
N LYS A 156 9.59 3.42 2.65
CA LYS A 156 10.30 4.47 1.93
C LYS A 156 9.51 4.85 0.69
N GLN A 157 9.44 6.15 0.42
CA GLN A 157 8.89 6.64 -0.84
C GLN A 157 9.78 6.14 -1.99
N HIS A 158 9.18 5.43 -2.93
CA HIS A 158 9.86 4.81 -4.07
C HIS A 158 9.68 5.63 -5.34
N HIS A 159 8.42 5.91 -5.72
CA HIS A 159 8.09 6.69 -6.92
C HIS A 159 7.14 7.84 -6.64
N TYR A 160 7.20 8.85 -7.51
CA TYR A 160 6.15 9.85 -7.70
C TYR A 160 5.38 9.52 -8.97
N LEU A 161 4.06 9.45 -8.84
CA LEU A 161 3.13 9.04 -9.88
C LEU A 161 2.26 10.25 -10.27
N PRO A 162 2.60 11.00 -11.33
CA PRO A 162 1.82 12.16 -11.74
C PRO A 162 0.43 11.73 -12.23
N TYR A 163 -0.62 12.44 -11.80
CA TYR A 163 -2.00 12.24 -12.23
C TYR A 163 -2.55 10.81 -12.03
N TYR A 164 -2.03 10.09 -11.04
CA TYR A 164 -2.35 8.69 -10.78
C TYR A 164 -3.80 8.45 -10.32
N TYR A 165 -4.36 9.36 -9.53
CA TYR A 165 -5.72 9.25 -8.99
C TYR A 165 -6.70 10.16 -9.71
N SER A 166 -7.93 9.69 -9.93
CA SER A 166 -9.06 10.53 -10.36
C SER A 166 -10.03 10.72 -9.19
N ILE A 167 -10.17 11.96 -8.72
CA ILE A 167 -11.09 12.32 -7.62
C ILE A 167 -12.13 13.26 -8.19
N ARG A 168 -13.36 12.77 -8.36
CA ARG A 168 -14.49 13.53 -8.92
C ARG A 168 -14.13 14.18 -10.28
N GLY A 169 -13.44 13.43 -11.13
CA GLY A 169 -12.98 13.89 -12.45
C GLY A 169 -11.72 14.75 -12.45
N VAL A 170 -11.14 15.06 -11.28
CA VAL A 170 -9.89 15.81 -11.17
C VAL A 170 -8.72 14.87 -10.92
N LEU A 171 -7.72 14.93 -11.80
CA LEU A 171 -6.50 14.14 -11.66
C LEU A 171 -5.61 14.66 -10.52
N LYS A 172 -5.04 13.73 -9.75
CA LYS A 172 -4.19 13.99 -8.58
C LYS A 172 -3.01 13.04 -8.56
N ASP A 173 -1.90 13.50 -7.99
CA ASP A 173 -0.68 12.72 -7.94
C ASP A 173 -0.69 11.71 -6.80
N GLY A 174 0.11 10.64 -6.97
CA GLY A 174 0.36 9.64 -5.96
C GLY A 174 1.86 9.46 -5.67
N PHE A 175 2.14 8.76 -4.58
CA PHE A 175 3.43 8.18 -4.28
C PHE A 175 3.29 6.67 -4.15
N THR A 176 4.30 5.94 -4.62
CA THR A 176 4.52 4.54 -4.24
C THR A 176 5.36 4.51 -2.97
N TYR A 177 4.93 3.77 -1.95
CA TYR A 177 5.72 3.48 -0.76
C TYR A 177 6.03 1.99 -0.68
N VAL A 178 7.26 1.66 -0.27
CA VAL A 178 7.76 0.28 -0.21
C VAL A 178 8.43 0.00 1.12
N LEU A 179 8.12 -1.14 1.73
CA LEU A 179 8.85 -1.75 2.83
C LEU A 179 9.45 -3.08 2.33
N TYR A 180 10.78 -3.16 2.29
CA TYR A 180 11.46 -4.39 1.96
C TYR A 180 11.53 -5.34 3.16
N ILE A 181 11.29 -6.62 2.90
CA ILE A 181 11.29 -7.70 3.90
C ILE A 181 12.07 -8.91 3.35
N ASN A 182 12.51 -9.80 4.23
CA ASN A 182 13.12 -11.10 3.85
C ASN A 182 14.26 -10.99 2.82
N GLY A 183 15.07 -9.93 2.93
CA GLY A 183 16.21 -9.66 2.03
C GLY A 183 15.84 -9.00 0.69
N GLY A 184 14.60 -8.56 0.51
CA GLY A 184 14.19 -7.77 -0.64
C GLY A 184 14.96 -6.45 -0.78
N HIS A 185 15.13 -6.01 -2.02
CA HIS A 185 15.76 -4.72 -2.34
C HIS A 185 15.38 -4.30 -3.77
N PRO A 186 15.43 -2.99 -4.11
CA PRO A 186 15.28 -2.52 -5.49
C PRO A 186 16.49 -2.93 -6.34
N PRO A 187 16.41 -2.78 -7.67
CA PRO A 187 17.56 -2.89 -8.55
C PRO A 187 18.71 -2.02 -8.04
N TRP A 188 19.88 -2.64 -7.88
CA TRP A 188 21.08 -1.93 -7.48
C TRP A 188 21.49 -1.01 -8.62
N THR A 189 21.43 0.30 -8.41
CA THR A 189 22.36 1.20 -9.09
C THR A 189 23.69 1.14 -8.33
N ILE A 190 24.79 1.54 -8.97
CA ILE A 190 26.13 1.64 -8.32
C ILE A 190 26.06 2.44 -7.00
N LEU A 191 25.01 3.25 -6.83
CA LEU A 191 24.82 4.16 -5.72
C LEU A 191 23.97 3.62 -4.56
N TYR A 192 23.37 2.44 -4.69
CA TYR A 192 22.48 1.87 -3.68
C TYR A 192 23.12 1.74 -2.27
N PRO A 193 24.43 1.44 -2.10
CA PRO A 193 25.09 1.45 -0.80
C PRO A 193 25.02 2.81 -0.07
N PHE A 194 25.07 3.92 -0.81
CA PHE A 194 25.02 5.27 -0.23
C PHE A 194 23.60 5.64 0.24
N LEU A 195 22.57 5.12 -0.44
CA LEU A 195 21.17 5.30 -0.04
C LEU A 195 20.86 4.56 1.28
N LEU A 196 21.36 3.32 1.43
CA LEU A 196 21.20 2.53 2.65
C LEU A 196 21.93 3.14 3.86
N ARG A 197 23.06 3.83 3.65
CA ARG A 197 23.82 4.51 4.71
C ARG A 197 23.23 5.86 5.13
N GLY A 198 22.12 6.30 4.53
CA GLY A 198 21.51 7.59 4.82
C GLY A 198 22.28 8.78 4.23
N GLU A 199 23.24 8.56 3.33
CA GLU A 199 24.07 9.58 2.70
C GLU A 199 23.35 10.23 1.51
N ARG A 200 22.18 10.84 1.79
CA ARG A 200 21.25 11.37 0.78
C ARG A 200 21.89 12.40 -0.15
N GLN A 201 22.88 13.14 0.31
CA GLN A 201 23.57 14.17 -0.47
C GLN A 201 24.51 13.57 -1.53
N ILE A 202 25.25 12.52 -1.17
CA ILE A 202 26.15 11.79 -2.06
C ILE A 202 25.33 11.01 -3.11
N TYR A 203 24.25 10.35 -2.68
CA TYR A 203 23.31 9.71 -3.60
C TYR A 203 22.75 10.70 -4.62
N ARG A 204 22.26 11.88 -4.19
CA ARG A 204 21.70 12.90 -5.10
C ARG A 204 22.75 13.42 -6.10
N GLN A 205 23.96 13.71 -5.65
CA GLN A 205 25.04 14.19 -6.53
C GLN A 205 25.44 13.12 -7.55
N ALA A 206 25.64 11.89 -7.10
CA ALA A 206 26.06 10.82 -7.97
C ALA A 206 24.95 10.35 -8.93
N HIS A 207 23.69 10.38 -8.50
CA HIS A 207 22.53 10.07 -9.35
C HIS A 207 22.37 11.13 -10.45
N SER A 208 22.50 12.42 -10.10
CA SER A 208 22.50 13.52 -11.07
C SER A 208 23.59 13.36 -12.13
N LEU A 209 24.81 12.99 -11.70
CA LEU A 209 25.94 12.73 -12.61
C LEU A 209 25.67 11.52 -13.51
N LEU A 210 25.21 10.38 -12.98
CA LEU A 210 24.88 9.19 -13.77
C LEU A 210 23.77 9.46 -14.80
N CYS A 211 22.73 10.22 -14.45
CA CYS A 211 21.69 10.63 -15.39
C CYS A 211 22.20 11.55 -16.51
N SER A 212 23.29 12.29 -16.29
CA SER A 212 23.92 13.13 -17.32
C SER A 212 24.75 12.36 -18.35
N PHE A 213 25.07 11.08 -18.10
CA PHE A 213 25.85 10.22 -19.00
C PHE A 213 25.01 9.18 -19.77
N LEU A 214 23.71 9.07 -19.50
CA LEU A 214 22.81 8.16 -20.22
C LEU A 214 21.90 8.94 -21.19
N PRO A 215 21.85 8.59 -22.49
CA PRO A 215 20.97 9.26 -23.44
C PRO A 215 19.52 8.89 -23.15
N TRP A 216 18.72 9.90 -22.79
CA TRP A 216 17.29 9.81 -22.54
C TRP A 216 16.56 9.45 -23.84
N SER A 217 16.07 8.22 -23.97
CA SER A 217 15.14 7.86 -25.05
C SER A 217 13.75 7.53 -24.52
N SER A 218 12.77 8.29 -25.03
CA SER A 218 11.32 8.07 -25.08
C SER A 218 10.52 8.19 -23.78
N ILE A 219 10.10 9.43 -23.51
CA ILE A 219 8.80 9.74 -22.92
C ILE A 219 7.73 9.29 -23.91
N SER A 220 6.95 8.26 -23.56
CA SER A 220 5.67 7.97 -24.21
C SER A 220 4.54 8.39 -23.28
N THR A 221 3.86 9.45 -23.68
CA THR A 221 2.59 9.90 -23.10
C THR A 221 1.49 8.85 -23.27
N LYS A 222 0.64 8.74 -22.23
CA LYS A 222 -0.77 8.27 -22.18
C LYS A 222 -1.04 6.96 -21.43
N GLY A 223 -2.07 7.04 -20.60
CA GLY A 223 -2.83 5.90 -20.08
C GLY A 223 -3.24 6.08 -18.62
N GLY A 224 -4.13 7.03 -18.33
CA GLY A 224 -4.84 7.03 -17.04
C GLY A 224 -5.57 5.70 -16.89
N ILE A 225 -5.50 5.11 -15.69
CA ILE A 225 -6.06 3.80 -15.39
C ILE A 225 -7.59 3.93 -15.42
N GLU A 226 -8.17 3.57 -16.56
CA GLU A 226 -9.58 3.23 -16.68
C GLU A 226 -9.70 1.77 -16.22
N TYR A 227 -10.51 1.51 -15.18
CA TYR A 227 -10.86 0.15 -14.77
C TYR A 227 -11.65 -0.51 -15.91
N SER A 228 -10.92 -1.10 -16.87
CA SER A 228 -11.50 -1.82 -17.99
C SER A 228 -12.26 -3.04 -17.48
N ARG A 229 -13.57 -2.96 -17.71
CA ARG A 229 -14.51 -4.07 -17.76
C ARG A 229 -13.91 -5.23 -18.56
N THR A 230 -13.95 -6.43 -17.99
CA THR A 230 -14.09 -7.66 -18.77
C THR A 230 -15.21 -8.48 -18.14
N MET A 231 -16.16 -8.85 -19.01
CA MET A 231 -17.14 -9.92 -18.77
C MET A 231 -16.42 -11.24 -18.48
#